data_AF-A0A354ME59-F1
#
_entry.id   AF-A0A354ME59-F1
#
_cell.length_a   1.000
_cell.length_b   1.000
_cell.length_c   1.000
_cell.angle_alpha   90.00
_cell.angle_beta   90.00
_cell.angle_gamma   90.00
#
_symmetry.space_group_name_H-M   'P 1'
#
loop_
_entity.id
_entity.type
_entity.pdbx_description
1 polymer ?
#
loop_
_entity_poly.entity_id
_entity_poly.type
_entity_poly.pdbx_seq_one_letter_code
_entity_poly.pdbx_strand_id
1 'polypeptide(L)' 'MLNEEICKLREELNNSITSGKDYKEIYEISIELDRLIALYYRKNIKGKKQKKKKLCKKIFNFVIA' A
#
# COMPACT_ATOMS: atom_id res chain seq x y z
N MET A 1 -3.42 -5.14 9.76
CA MET A 1 -3.54 -5.07 8.28
C MET A 1 -2.68 -3.94 7.75
N LEU A 2 -2.13 -4.02 6.53
CA LEU A 2 -1.30 -2.94 5.95
C LEU A 2 -1.99 -1.57 5.97
N ASN A 3 -3.32 -1.53 5.80
CA ASN A 3 -4.10 -0.30 5.92
C ASN A 3 -4.12 0.28 7.35
N GLU A 4 -4.18 -0.56 8.37
CA GLU A 4 -4.18 -0.12 9.77
C GLU A 4 -2.82 0.45 10.15
N GLU A 5 -1.73 -0.15 9.65
CA GLU A 5 -0.37 0.36 9.85
C GLU A 5 -0.17 1.73 9.19
N ILE A 6 -0.68 1.91 7.96
CA ILE A 6 -0.69 3.22 7.28
C ILE A 6 -1.48 4.25 8.10
N CYS A 7 -2.65 3.89 8.65
CA CYS A 7 -3.44 4.81 9.48
C CYS A 7 -2.70 5.21 10.76
N LYS A 8 -2.09 4.25 11.47
CA LYS A 8 -1.34 4.50 12.71
C LYS A 8 -0.15 5.44 12.47
N LEU A 9 0.66 5.16 11.45
CA LEU A 9 1.82 5.99 11.11
C LEU A 9 1.42 7.39 10.64
N ARG A 10 0.27 7.53 9.98
CA ARG A 10 -0.28 8.85 9.63
C ARG A 10 -0.69 9.64 10.87
N GLU A 11 -1.35 9.01 11.83
CA GLU A 11 -1.69 9.66 13.11
C GLU A 11 -0.43 10.06 13.87
N GLU A 12 0.58 9.19 13.92
CA GLU A 12 1.86 9.47 14.56
C GLU A 12 2.62 10.63 13.90
N LEU A 13 2.61 10.70 12.56
CA LEU A 13 3.16 11.82 11.81
C LEU A 13 2.45 13.13 12.15
N ASN A 14 1.10 13.12 12.12
CA ASN A 14 0.28 14.29 12.44
C ASN A 14 0.52 14.77 13.87
N ASN A 15 0.60 13.84 14.82
CA ASN A 15 0.89 14.15 16.22
C ASN A 15 2.31 14.73 16.36
N SER A 16 3.29 14.19 15.64
CA SER A 16 4.66 14.69 15.67
C SER A 16 4.78 16.10 15.12
N ILE A 17 4.05 16.42 14.05
CA ILE A 17 3.95 17.79 13.50
C ILE A 17 3.24 18.72 14.48
N THR A 18 2.13 18.29 15.06
CA THR A 18 1.30 19.12 15.95
C THR A 18 2.00 19.42 17.28
N SER A 19 2.73 18.45 17.82
CA SER A 19 3.53 18.60 19.03
C SER A 19 4.85 19.35 18.80
N GLY A 20 5.16 19.74 17.57
CA GLY A 20 6.39 20.48 17.24
C GLY A 20 7.66 19.66 17.44
N LYS A 21 7.62 18.35 17.19
CA LYS A 21 8.80 17.49 17.28
C LYS A 21 9.86 17.88 16.25
N ASP A 22 11.07 17.38 16.45
CA ASP A 22 12.19 17.64 15.56
C ASP A 22 11.90 17.20 14.13
N TYR A 23 12.34 18.03 13.17
CA TYR A 23 12.16 17.77 11.75
C TYR A 23 12.71 16.40 11.33
N LYS A 24 13.82 15.96 11.93
CA LYS A 24 14.41 14.65 11.64
C LYS A 24 13.46 13.51 11.96
N GLU A 25 12.77 13.56 13.10
CA GLU A 25 11.81 12.55 13.52
C GLU A 25 10.59 12.55 12.59
N ILE A 26 10.06 13.74 12.27
CA ILE A 26 8.95 13.91 11.32
C ILE A 26 9.33 13.34 9.94
N TYR A 27 10.56 13.60 9.48
CA TYR A 27 11.06 13.13 8.20
C TYR A 27 11.20 11.60 8.15
N GLU A 28 11.73 10.98 9.20
CA GLU A 28 11.86 9.51 9.30
C GLU A 28 10.48 8.84 9.25
N ILE A 29 9.50 9.36 10.01
CA ILE A 29 8.12 8.86 10.00
C ILE A 29 7.49 9.02 8.60
N SER A 30 7.71 10.16 7.94
CA SER A 30 7.20 10.42 6.58
C SER A 30 7.73 9.40 5.56
N ILE A 31 9.02 9.07 5.61
CA ILE A 31 9.61 8.07 4.72
C ILE A 31 8.98 6.70 4.93
N GLU A 32 8.78 6.31 6.19
CA GLU A 32 8.22 5.00 6.50
C GLU A 32 6.76 4.88 6.06
N LEU A 33 5.98 5.96 6.24
CA LEU A 33 4.61 6.04 5.73
C LEU A 33 4.56 5.88 4.20
N ASP A 34 5.43 6.56 3.46
CA ASP A 34 5.51 6.45 2.00
C ASP A 34 5.85 5.03 1.54
N ARG A 35 6.76 4.34 2.24
CA ARG A 35 7.10 2.94 1.96
C ARG A 35 5.88 2.03 2.11
N LEU A 36 5.10 2.18 3.18
CA LEU A 36 3.90 1.37 3.39
C LEU A 36 2.83 1.63 2.32
N ILE A 37 2.64 2.88 1.92
CA ILE A 37 1.72 3.26 0.84
C ILE A 37 2.17 2.61 -0.49
N ALA A 38 3.47 2.67 -0.81
CA ALA A 38 4.01 2.03 -2.01
C ALA A 38 3.79 0.51 -1.99
N LEU A 39 4.00 -0.14 -0.84
CA LEU A 39 3.71 -1.58 -0.66
C LEU A 39 2.23 -1.91 -0.86
N TYR A 40 1.32 -1.05 -0.37
CA TYR A 40 -0.12 -1.21 -0.52
C TYR A 40 -0.53 -1.23 -2.00
N TYR A 41 -0.12 -0.23 -2.76
CA TYR A 41 -0.41 -0.17 -4.18
C TYR A 41 0.24 -1.32 -4.94
N ARG A 42 1.49 -1.70 -4.61
CA ARG A 42 2.17 -2.83 -5.23
C ARG A 42 1.40 -4.14 -5.04
N LYS A 43 0.89 -4.40 -3.82
CA LYS A 43 0.09 -5.59 -3.51
C LYS A 43 -1.23 -5.60 -4.28
N ASN A 44 -1.92 -4.46 -4.34
CA ASN A 44 -3.18 -4.32 -5.07
C ASN A 44 -3.01 -4.49 -6.59
N ILE A 45 -1.94 -3.95 -7.17
CA ILE A 45 -1.62 -4.12 -8.59
C ILE A 45 -1.32 -5.59 -8.90
N LYS A 46 -0.52 -6.28 -8.06
CA LYS A 46 -0.23 -7.71 -8.23
C LYS A 46 -1.50 -8.56 -8.18
N GLY A 47 -2.43 -8.25 -7.28
CA GLY A 47 -3.73 -8.94 -7.20
C GLY A 47 -4.57 -8.79 -8.49
N LYS A 48 -4.62 -7.58 -9.07
CA LYS A 48 -5.32 -7.31 -10.34
C LYS A 48 -4.71 -8.07 -11.52
N LYS A 49 -3.38 -8.12 -11.63
CA LYS A 49 -2.68 -8.87 -12.70
C LYS A 49 -2.99 -10.38 -12.64
N GLN A 50 -3.03 -10.95 -11.44
CA GLN A 50 -3.37 -12.37 -11.25
C GLN A 50 -4.83 -12.67 -11.65
N LYS A 51 -5.79 -11.81 -11.27
CA LYS A 51 -7.19 -11.94 -11.70
C LYS A 51 -7.35 -11.88 -13.22
N LYS A 52 -6.66 -10.92 -13.88
CA LYS A 52 -6.68 -10.80 -15.35
C LYS A 52 -6.11 -12.04 -16.04
N LYS A 53 -4.98 -12.58 -15.56
CA LYS A 53 -4.40 -13.83 -16.07
C LYS A 53 -5.36 -15.02 -15.90
N LYS A 54 -6.00 -15.17 -14.73
CA LYS A 54 -7.00 -16.22 -14.50
C LYS A 54 -8.21 -16.10 -15.43
N LEU A 55 -8.73 -14.88 -15.63
CA LEU A 55 -9.86 -14.62 -16.53
C LEU A 55 -9.50 -14.97 -17.99
N CYS A 56 -8.34 -14.52 -18.47
CA CYS A 56 -7.87 -14.82 -19.82
C CYS A 56 -7.70 -16.34 -20.03
N LYS A 57 -7.15 -17.06 -19.04
CA LYS A 57 -7.00 -18.52 -19.09
C LYS A 57 -8.34 -19.25 -19.08
N LYS A 58 -9.33 -18.74 -18.33
CA LYS A 58 -10.69 -19.28 -18.30
C LYS A 58 -11.41 -19.09 -19.64
N ILE A 59 -11.28 -17.92 -20.26
CA ILE A 59 -11.83 -17.64 -21.60
C ILE A 59 -11.18 -18.56 -22.64
N PHE A 60 -9.85 -18.69 -22.63
CA PHE A 60 -9.13 -19.58 -23.54
C PHE A 60 -9.60 -21.03 -23.44
N ASN A 61 -9.75 -21.58 -22.23
CA ASN A 61 -10.25 -22.93 -22.04
C ASN A 61 -11.69 -23.12 -22.51
N PHE A 62 -12.53 -22.08 -22.43
CA PHE A 62 -13.91 -22.14 -22.94
C PHE A 62 -13.96 -22.13 -24.48
N VAL A 63 -13.01 -21.49 -25.15
CA VAL A 63 -12.94 -21.43 -26.61
C VAL A 63 -12.42 -22.73 -27.22
N ILE A 64 -11.61 -23.48 -26.47
CA ILE A 64 -10.97 -24.74 -26.93
C ILE A 64 -11.78 -25.99 -26.52
N ALA A 65 -12.78 -25.85 -25.65
CA ALA A 65 -13.73 -26.90 -25.27
C ALA A 65 -14.94 -26.92 -26.21
#